data_AF-A0A954M7X0-F1
#
_entry.id   AF-A0A954M7X0-F1
#
_cell.length_a   1.000
_cell.length_b   1.000
_cell.length_c   1.000
_cell.angle_alpha   90.00
_cell.angle_beta   90.00
_cell.angle_gamma   90.00
#
_symmetry.space_group_name_H-M   'P 1'
#
loop_
_entity.id
_entity.type
_entity.pdbx_description
1 polymer ?
#
loop_
_entity_poly.entity_id
_entity_poly.type
_entity_poly.pdbx_seq_one_letter_code
_entity_poly.pdbx_strand_id
1 'polypeptide(L)'
;RGVQCTAILGCFGMSAAVTGFGEKMLRQRGTPFASVTIHPANHAGYYPGAQQMTLKLLFDRTTGRILGAQGIGGNGVDKRIDVLAVAIQAGMKVYDLEEMELAYAPQFGSAKDPVNMLGFVASGMLRGDHPQITMADYLALPESERGTLVDVRTPTEFTNGALPGAVNIPVDELRQRLGELPQGSPVYVYCQVGMRGYLATRILLQKGFSVHNLSGGYRSYTQFLG
;
A
#
# COMPACT_ATOMS: atom_id res chain seq x y z
N ARG A 1 18.81 18.85 15.23
CA ARG A 1 17.73 17.93 14.79
C ARG A 1 16.41 18.47 15.35
N GLY A 2 15.36 18.60 14.54
CA GLY A 2 14.04 19.08 14.99
C GLY A 2 13.17 17.98 15.59
N VAL A 3 11.99 18.32 16.08
CA VAL A 3 11.00 17.37 16.59
C VAL A 3 10.34 16.62 15.42
N GLN A 4 10.41 15.28 15.44
CA GLN A 4 9.83 14.40 14.41
C GLN A 4 8.35 14.08 14.64
N CYS A 5 7.83 14.38 15.83
CA CYS A 5 6.45 14.11 16.22
C CYS A 5 6.06 12.62 16.15
N THR A 6 6.95 11.72 16.60
CA THR A 6 6.58 10.32 16.84
C THR A 6 5.61 10.25 18.02
N ALA A 7 4.45 9.62 17.83
CA ALA A 7 3.42 9.47 18.85
C ALA A 7 2.65 8.17 18.66
N ILE A 8 2.12 7.62 19.77
CA ILE A 8 1.31 6.40 19.79
C ILE A 8 0.18 6.54 20.82
N LEU A 9 -0.98 5.99 20.52
CA LEU A 9 -2.15 5.91 21.39
C LEU A 9 -2.75 4.50 21.35
N GLY A 10 -3.10 3.97 22.52
CA GLY A 10 -3.91 2.76 22.65
C GLY A 10 -5.40 3.10 22.74
N CYS A 11 -6.26 2.39 22.00
CA CYS A 11 -7.70 2.59 21.98
C CYS A 11 -8.42 1.28 21.63
N PHE A 12 -9.31 0.79 22.50
CA PHE A 12 -10.13 -0.42 22.28
C PHE A 12 -9.36 -1.67 21.82
N GLY A 13 -8.18 -1.92 22.39
CA GLY A 13 -7.33 -3.07 22.01
C GLY A 13 -6.58 -2.88 20.68
N MET A 14 -6.62 -1.68 20.11
CA MET A 14 -5.83 -1.27 18.96
C MET A 14 -4.79 -0.23 19.38
N SER A 15 -3.70 -0.18 18.63
CA SER A 15 -2.69 0.87 18.68
C SER A 15 -2.79 1.69 17.40
N ALA A 16 -2.76 3.02 17.54
CA ALA A 16 -2.62 3.95 16.43
C ALA A 16 -1.36 4.80 16.67
N ALA A 17 -0.47 4.85 15.70
CA ALA A 17 0.82 5.51 15.84
C ALA A 17 1.25 6.23 14.57
N VAL A 18 2.04 7.28 14.74
CA VAL A 18 2.51 8.16 13.67
C VAL A 18 3.96 8.57 13.90
N THR A 19 4.66 8.90 12.83
CA THR A 19 5.98 9.55 12.89
C THR A 19 6.22 10.39 11.65
N GLY A 20 6.91 11.53 11.77
CA GLY A 20 7.16 12.44 10.65
C GLY A 20 5.92 13.22 10.20
N PHE A 21 5.87 13.59 8.91
CA PHE A 21 4.80 14.43 8.37
C PHE A 21 3.58 13.63 7.93
N GLY A 22 2.39 14.22 8.13
CA GLY A 22 1.13 13.74 7.54
C GLY A 22 0.80 14.43 6.21
N GLU A 23 -0.09 13.82 5.40
CA GLU A 23 -0.46 14.35 4.08
C GLU A 23 -0.97 15.79 4.12
N LYS A 24 -1.86 16.11 5.06
CA LYS A 24 -2.43 17.46 5.20
C LYS A 24 -1.34 18.52 5.33
N MET A 25 -0.32 18.23 6.13
CA MET A 25 0.80 19.12 6.38
C MET A 25 1.72 19.24 5.16
N LEU A 26 1.99 18.13 4.46
CA LEU A 26 2.78 18.15 3.22
C LEU A 26 2.07 18.94 2.10
N ARG A 27 0.75 18.75 1.95
CA ARG A 27 -0.08 19.51 1.00
C ARG A 27 -0.11 21.00 1.34
N GLN A 28 -0.30 21.36 2.61
CA GLN A 28 -0.26 22.77 3.06
C GLN A 28 1.09 23.44 2.79
N ARG A 29 2.19 22.67 2.82
CA ARG A 29 3.55 23.16 2.54
C ARG A 29 3.94 23.09 1.06
N GLY A 30 3.08 22.59 0.18
CA GLY A 30 3.41 22.36 -1.22
C GLY A 30 4.58 21.39 -1.43
N THR A 31 4.84 20.48 -0.47
CA THR A 31 5.93 19.50 -0.57
C THR A 31 5.49 18.34 -1.46
N PRO A 32 6.17 18.04 -2.59
CA PRO A 32 5.84 16.89 -3.43
C PRO A 32 6.04 15.58 -2.67
N PHE A 33 5.04 14.70 -2.68
CA PHE A 33 5.13 13.39 -2.04
C PHE A 33 4.28 12.34 -2.76
N ALA A 34 4.61 11.08 -2.56
CA ALA A 34 3.78 9.91 -2.83
C ALA A 34 3.46 9.19 -1.53
N SER A 35 2.41 8.38 -1.54
CA SER A 35 2.07 7.52 -0.42
C SER A 35 1.66 6.12 -0.86
N VAL A 36 2.00 5.13 -0.05
CA VAL A 36 1.60 3.73 -0.22
C VAL A 36 0.99 3.21 1.07
N THR A 37 0.00 2.33 0.95
CA THR A 37 -0.71 1.70 2.06
C THR A 37 -0.64 0.18 1.88
N ILE A 38 -0.26 -0.52 2.94
CA ILE A 38 -0.25 -1.99 2.99
C ILE A 38 -1.03 -2.48 4.20
N HIS A 39 -1.52 -3.73 4.12
CA HIS A 39 -2.27 -4.37 5.21
C HIS A 39 -1.66 -5.71 5.66
N PRO A 40 -0.42 -5.73 6.18
CA PRO A 40 0.27 -6.96 6.54
C PRO A 40 -0.21 -7.51 7.89
N ALA A 41 0.15 -8.76 8.17
CA ALA A 41 0.08 -9.31 9.52
C ALA A 41 1.29 -8.83 10.36
N ASN A 42 1.12 -8.78 11.68
CA ASN A 42 2.18 -8.44 12.63
C ASN A 42 3.32 -9.47 12.66
N HIS A 43 3.03 -10.75 12.41
CA HIS A 43 3.98 -11.85 12.26
C HIS A 43 3.47 -12.91 11.29
N ALA A 44 4.19 -14.03 11.17
CA ALA A 44 3.87 -15.11 10.24
C ALA A 44 2.44 -15.64 10.48
N GLY A 45 1.64 -15.70 9.41
CA GLY A 45 0.21 -16.05 9.50
C GLY A 45 -0.09 -17.50 9.89
N TYR A 46 0.87 -18.41 9.72
CA TYR A 46 0.73 -19.79 10.17
C TYR A 46 0.98 -19.94 11.68
N TYR A 47 1.57 -18.94 12.34
CA TYR A 47 1.77 -18.94 13.79
C TYR A 47 0.52 -18.38 14.48
N PRO A 48 0.02 -18.98 15.58
CA PRO A 48 -1.20 -18.55 16.25
C PRO A 48 -1.17 -17.08 16.68
N GLY A 49 -2.32 -16.41 16.61
CA GLY A 49 -2.49 -15.05 17.12
C GLY A 49 -2.04 -13.93 16.17
N ALA A 50 -1.79 -14.24 14.89
CA ALA A 50 -1.46 -13.22 13.90
C ALA A 50 -2.60 -12.20 13.75
N GLN A 51 -2.27 -10.93 13.92
CA GLN A 51 -3.19 -9.80 13.81
C GLN A 51 -2.79 -8.91 12.65
N GLN A 52 -3.79 -8.48 11.89
CA GLN A 52 -3.56 -7.58 10.77
C GLN A 52 -3.37 -6.13 11.25
N MET A 53 -2.50 -5.40 10.57
CA MET A 53 -2.31 -3.96 10.72
C MET A 53 -2.47 -3.26 9.37
N THR A 54 -2.65 -1.96 9.41
CA THR A 54 -2.52 -1.07 8.27
C THR A 54 -1.30 -0.19 8.51
N LEU A 55 -0.43 -0.10 7.51
CA LEU A 55 0.70 0.84 7.51
C LEU A 55 0.60 1.72 6.28
N LYS A 56 0.88 3.01 6.48
CA LYS A 56 0.97 4.01 5.41
C LYS A 56 2.34 4.68 5.47
N LEU A 57 3.01 4.77 4.34
CA LEU A 57 4.29 5.45 4.19
C LEU A 57 4.14 6.65 3.26
N LEU A 58 4.73 7.78 3.63
CA LEU A 58 4.84 8.98 2.82
C LEU A 58 6.31 9.20 2.48
N PHE A 59 6.61 9.46 1.22
CA PHE A 59 7.97 9.63 0.73
C PHE A 59 8.03 10.63 -0.41
N ASP A 60 9.21 11.21 -0.60
CA ASP A 60 9.50 12.14 -1.69
C ASP A 60 9.55 11.40 -3.03
N ARG A 61 8.82 11.89 -4.04
CA ARG A 61 8.67 11.23 -5.35
C ARG A 61 9.96 11.17 -6.16
N THR A 62 10.90 12.08 -5.92
CA THR A 62 12.09 12.24 -6.73
C THR A 62 13.26 11.49 -6.10
N THR A 63 13.42 11.63 -4.79
CA THR A 63 14.57 11.14 -4.04
C THR A 63 14.30 9.81 -3.33
N GLY A 64 13.03 9.46 -3.13
CA GLY A 64 12.61 8.32 -2.31
C GLY A 64 12.83 8.53 -0.80
N ARG A 65 13.18 9.74 -0.35
CA ARG A 65 13.38 10.04 1.07
C ARG A 65 12.08 9.83 1.84
N ILE A 66 12.15 9.16 3.00
CA ILE A 66 10.98 8.95 3.85
C ILE A 66 10.61 10.27 4.55
N LEU A 67 9.33 10.64 4.47
CA LEU A 67 8.78 11.88 5.00
C LEU A 67 7.91 11.65 6.24
N GLY A 68 7.24 10.51 6.32
CA GLY A 68 6.39 10.16 7.45
C GLY A 68 5.79 8.77 7.31
N ALA A 69 5.27 8.25 8.41
CA ALA A 69 4.59 6.97 8.45
C ALA A 69 3.44 6.99 9.47
N GLN A 70 2.46 6.14 9.23
CA GLN A 70 1.29 5.96 10.08
C GLN A 70 0.98 4.47 10.17
N GLY A 71 0.50 4.03 11.33
CA GLY A 71 0.17 2.64 11.58
C GLY A 71 -1.04 2.49 12.49
N ILE A 72 -1.90 1.53 12.19
CA ILE A 72 -3.02 1.15 13.05
C ILE A 72 -3.22 -0.37 13.03
N GLY A 73 -3.47 -0.99 14.18
CA GLY A 73 -3.64 -2.44 14.30
C GLY A 73 -3.61 -2.92 15.74
N GLY A 74 -3.82 -4.21 15.96
CA GLY A 74 -3.86 -4.78 17.32
C GLY A 74 -2.49 -4.90 17.99
N ASN A 75 -1.49 -5.45 17.29
CA ASN A 75 -0.17 -5.74 17.85
C ASN A 75 0.95 -5.40 16.86
N GLY A 76 2.10 -4.96 17.36
CA GLY A 76 3.34 -4.74 16.63
C GLY A 76 3.38 -3.45 15.81
N VAL A 77 2.44 -2.52 16.01
CA VAL A 77 2.41 -1.21 15.34
C VAL A 77 3.54 -0.31 15.86
N ASP A 78 3.72 -0.29 17.18
CA ASP A 78 4.83 0.33 17.89
C ASP A 78 6.19 -0.02 17.27
N LYS A 79 6.48 -1.33 17.11
CA LYS A 79 7.72 -1.82 16.51
C LYS A 79 7.96 -1.22 15.11
N ARG A 80 6.93 -1.17 14.27
CA ARG A 80 7.05 -0.68 12.88
C ARG A 80 7.25 0.83 12.87
N ILE A 81 6.55 1.56 13.73
CA ILE A 81 6.70 3.01 13.82
C ILE A 81 8.06 3.40 14.40
N ASP A 82 8.60 2.67 15.38
CA ASP A 82 9.94 2.93 15.91
C ASP A 82 11.03 2.72 14.87
N VAL A 83 10.97 1.61 14.11
CA VAL A 83 11.91 1.36 13.00
C VAL A 83 11.82 2.46 11.93
N LEU A 84 10.60 2.82 11.52
CA LEU A 84 10.40 3.90 10.55
C LEU A 84 10.82 5.26 11.10
N ALA A 85 10.69 5.48 12.41
CA ALA A 85 11.11 6.70 13.05
C ALA A 85 12.64 6.85 13.00
N VAL A 86 13.37 5.78 13.29
CA VAL A 86 14.83 5.72 13.13
C VAL A 86 15.23 5.94 11.68
N ALA A 87 14.53 5.30 10.73
CA ALA A 87 14.79 5.46 9.29
C ALA A 87 14.68 6.93 8.83
N ILE A 88 13.64 7.64 9.29
CA ILE A 88 13.45 9.06 9.00
C ILE A 88 14.59 9.91 9.59
N GLN A 89 15.00 9.65 10.84
CA GLN A 89 16.11 10.38 11.48
C GLN A 89 17.45 10.13 10.79
N ALA A 90 17.67 8.92 10.30
CA ALA A 90 18.84 8.53 9.54
C ALA A 90 18.84 9.08 8.10
N GLY A 91 17.73 9.69 7.65
CA GLY A 91 17.61 10.21 6.29
C GLY A 91 17.50 9.12 5.23
N MET A 92 17.05 7.92 5.63
CA MET A 92 16.90 6.77 4.74
C MET A 92 15.83 7.02 3.68
N LYS A 93 15.97 6.28 2.59
CA LYS A 93 15.08 6.21 1.45
C LYS A 93 14.28 4.91 1.49
N VAL A 94 13.25 4.85 0.65
CA VAL A 94 12.41 3.65 0.49
C VAL A 94 13.21 2.41 0.06
N TYR A 95 14.29 2.59 -0.69
CA TYR A 95 15.20 1.51 -1.10
C TYR A 95 15.92 0.88 0.09
N ASP A 96 16.31 1.70 1.07
CA ASP A 96 17.00 1.19 2.25
C ASP A 96 16.06 0.32 3.11
N LEU A 97 14.73 0.54 3.04
CA LEU A 97 13.74 -0.30 3.73
C LEU A 97 13.68 -1.71 3.14
N GLU A 98 13.93 -1.88 1.84
CA GLU A 98 13.96 -3.20 1.18
C GLU A 98 15.04 -4.10 1.76
N GLU A 99 16.19 -3.49 2.07
CA GLU A 99 17.42 -4.14 2.50
C GLU A 99 17.55 -4.25 4.03
N MET A 100 16.59 -3.73 4.80
CA MET A 100 16.63 -3.82 6.26
C MET A 100 16.61 -5.26 6.76
N GLU A 101 17.67 -5.65 7.47
CA GLU A 101 17.75 -6.93 8.17
C GLU A 101 17.10 -6.80 9.56
N LEU A 102 15.86 -7.24 9.68
CA LEU A 102 15.10 -7.19 10.93
C LEU A 102 14.98 -8.59 11.55
N ALA A 103 14.99 -8.64 12.88
CA ALA A 103 14.93 -9.90 13.63
C ALA A 103 13.65 -10.70 13.29
N TYR A 104 13.84 -11.98 12.97
CA TYR A 104 12.75 -12.87 12.56
C TYR A 104 12.74 -14.18 13.34
N ALA A 105 11.57 -14.46 13.91
CA ALA A 105 11.05 -15.80 14.18
C ALA A 105 9.53 -15.74 13.95
N PRO A 106 8.83 -16.88 13.75
CA PRO A 106 7.42 -16.92 13.37
C PRO A 106 6.48 -16.11 14.28
N GLN A 107 6.80 -16.03 15.59
CA GLN A 107 6.04 -15.31 16.61
C GLN A 107 6.31 -13.79 16.66
N PHE A 108 7.38 -13.30 16.03
CA PHE A 108 7.81 -11.90 16.13
C PHE A 108 7.72 -11.13 14.81
N GLY A 109 7.69 -11.83 13.68
CA GLY A 109 7.70 -11.21 12.35
C GLY A 109 7.45 -12.21 11.24
N SER A 110 7.81 -11.80 10.03
CA SER A 110 7.77 -12.60 8.81
C SER A 110 9.14 -12.52 8.13
N ALA A 111 9.44 -13.44 7.22
CA ALA A 111 10.71 -13.42 6.47
C ALA A 111 10.97 -12.08 5.76
N LYS A 112 9.90 -11.38 5.37
CA LYS A 112 9.92 -9.97 5.00
C LYS A 112 9.02 -9.23 5.99
N ASP A 113 9.59 -8.34 6.79
CA ASP A 113 8.82 -7.56 7.74
C ASP A 113 7.87 -6.60 6.99
N PRO A 114 6.72 -6.23 7.57
CA PRO A 114 5.94 -5.06 7.15
C PRO A 114 6.75 -3.82 6.73
N VAL A 115 7.88 -3.51 7.39
CA VAL A 115 8.77 -2.41 6.97
C VAL A 115 9.41 -2.70 5.61
N ASN A 116 9.93 -3.92 5.39
CA ASN A 116 10.47 -4.31 4.08
C ASN A 116 9.38 -4.25 3.00
N MET A 117 8.17 -4.69 3.33
CA MET A 117 7.04 -4.65 2.39
C MET A 117 6.64 -3.22 2.00
N LEU A 118 6.73 -2.25 2.92
CA LEU A 118 6.59 -0.83 2.57
C LEU A 118 7.69 -0.38 1.60
N GLY A 119 8.92 -0.79 1.86
CA GLY A 119 10.07 -0.57 0.98
C GLY A 119 9.80 -1.06 -0.44
N PHE A 120 9.42 -2.34 -0.59
CA PHE A 120 9.17 -2.95 -1.89
C PHE A 120 8.06 -2.26 -2.69
N VAL A 121 6.95 -1.90 -2.04
CA VAL A 121 5.84 -1.23 -2.75
C VAL A 121 6.23 0.20 -3.14
N ALA A 122 6.90 0.93 -2.24
CA ALA A 122 7.29 2.31 -2.50
C ALA A 122 8.43 2.42 -3.53
N SER A 123 9.47 1.59 -3.42
CA SER A 123 10.56 1.52 -4.38
C SER A 123 10.07 1.07 -5.76
N GLY A 124 9.10 0.13 -5.80
CA GLY A 124 8.56 -0.38 -7.04
C GLY A 124 7.71 0.67 -7.77
N MET A 125 7.00 1.49 -7.00
CA MET A 125 6.36 2.70 -7.53
C MET A 125 7.36 3.66 -8.17
N LEU A 126 8.51 3.92 -7.52
CA LEU A 126 9.54 4.82 -8.03
C LEU A 126 10.29 4.25 -9.25
N ARG A 127 10.50 2.93 -9.29
CA ARG A 127 11.11 2.23 -10.44
C ARG A 127 10.15 2.06 -11.62
N GLY A 128 8.85 2.32 -11.42
CA GLY A 128 7.81 2.10 -12.42
C GLY A 128 7.44 0.62 -12.64
N ASP A 129 7.97 -0.29 -11.82
CA ASP A 129 7.66 -1.72 -11.92
C ASP A 129 6.39 -2.10 -11.12
N HIS A 130 5.94 -1.23 -10.22
CA HIS A 130 4.68 -1.34 -9.47
C HIS A 130 3.94 0.00 -9.37
N PRO A 131 3.44 0.58 -10.49
CA PRO A 131 2.70 1.83 -10.46
C PRO A 131 1.53 1.77 -9.47
N GLN A 132 1.46 2.76 -8.58
CA GLN A 132 0.39 2.90 -7.57
C GLN A 132 -0.46 4.13 -7.85
N ILE A 133 -1.72 4.05 -7.45
CA ILE A 133 -2.57 5.22 -7.23
C ILE A 133 -3.31 5.04 -5.90
N THR A 134 -3.47 6.11 -5.14
CA THR A 134 -4.23 6.06 -3.89
C THR A 134 -5.73 6.05 -4.18
N MET A 135 -6.54 5.51 -3.26
CA MET A 135 -8.00 5.57 -3.40
C MET A 135 -8.51 7.01 -3.54
N ALA A 136 -7.94 7.95 -2.77
CA ALA A 136 -8.33 9.35 -2.83
C ALA A 136 -7.98 9.98 -4.19
N ASP A 137 -6.80 9.71 -4.72
CA ASP A 137 -6.38 10.24 -6.02
C ASP A 137 -7.21 9.62 -7.15
N TYR A 138 -7.50 8.31 -7.10
CA TYR A 138 -8.37 7.65 -8.08
C TYR A 138 -9.79 8.25 -8.08
N LEU A 139 -10.38 8.47 -6.90
CA LEU A 139 -11.69 9.08 -6.76
C LEU A 139 -11.72 10.56 -7.13
N ALA A 140 -10.56 11.22 -7.19
CA ALA A 140 -10.43 12.61 -7.63
C ALA A 140 -10.20 12.75 -9.14
N LEU A 141 -9.94 11.66 -9.87
CA LEU A 141 -9.73 11.70 -11.32
C LEU A 141 -10.99 12.22 -12.05
N PRO A 142 -10.83 13.05 -13.10
CA PRO A 142 -11.88 13.33 -14.05
C PRO A 142 -12.44 12.04 -14.65
N GLU A 143 -13.74 12.03 -15.00
CA GLU A 143 -14.39 10.84 -15.57
C GLU A 143 -13.69 10.35 -16.84
N SER A 144 -13.19 11.27 -17.67
CA SER A 144 -12.41 10.98 -18.88
C SER A 144 -11.09 10.24 -18.62
N GLU A 145 -10.56 10.25 -17.40
CA GLU A 145 -9.29 9.64 -17.01
C GLU A 145 -9.45 8.36 -16.17
N ARG A 146 -10.68 8.02 -15.74
CA ARG A 146 -10.95 6.88 -14.83
C ARG A 146 -10.79 5.51 -15.46
N GLY A 147 -10.67 5.43 -16.78
CA GLY A 147 -10.29 4.20 -17.49
C GLY A 147 -11.13 2.97 -17.11
N THR A 148 -10.52 1.78 -17.17
CA THR A 148 -11.18 0.54 -16.75
C THR A 148 -10.76 0.14 -15.35
N LEU A 149 -11.73 -0.01 -14.44
CA LEU A 149 -11.48 -0.50 -13.08
C LEU A 149 -11.69 -2.03 -13.04
N VAL A 150 -10.66 -2.76 -12.62
CA VAL A 150 -10.63 -4.23 -12.61
C VAL A 150 -10.42 -4.74 -11.19
N ASP A 151 -11.39 -5.50 -10.69
CA ASP A 151 -11.25 -6.28 -9.47
C ASP A 151 -10.67 -7.65 -9.79
N VAL A 152 -9.49 -7.95 -9.27
CA VAL A 152 -8.80 -9.22 -9.48
C VAL A 152 -8.98 -10.24 -8.34
N ARG A 153 -9.94 -9.98 -7.43
CA ARG A 153 -10.39 -10.94 -6.41
C ARG A 153 -11.23 -12.05 -7.02
N THR A 154 -11.52 -13.05 -6.19
CA THR A 154 -12.46 -14.12 -6.55
C THR A 154 -13.87 -13.57 -6.79
N PRO A 155 -14.71 -14.25 -7.59
CA PRO A 155 -16.10 -13.83 -7.80
C PRO A 155 -16.89 -13.71 -6.49
N THR A 156 -16.64 -14.59 -5.52
CA THR A 156 -17.28 -14.54 -4.19
C THR A 156 -16.91 -13.28 -3.42
N GLU A 157 -15.64 -12.88 -3.42
CA GLU A 157 -15.20 -11.61 -2.81
C GLU A 157 -15.84 -10.40 -3.50
N PHE A 158 -15.97 -10.44 -4.83
CA PHE A 158 -16.59 -9.39 -5.63
C PHE A 158 -18.09 -9.23 -5.33
N THR A 159 -18.83 -10.34 -5.25
CA THR A 159 -20.27 -10.33 -4.91
C THR A 159 -20.53 -9.84 -3.49
N ASN A 160 -19.57 -10.00 -2.58
CA ASN A 160 -19.67 -9.51 -1.20
C ASN A 160 -19.41 -7.99 -1.07
N GLY A 161 -19.13 -7.31 -2.18
CA GLY A 161 -18.93 -5.87 -2.25
C GLY A 161 -17.74 -5.53 -3.11
N ALA A 162 -17.89 -4.51 -3.96
CA ALA A 162 -16.87 -4.07 -4.92
C ALA A 162 -16.92 -2.54 -5.07
N LEU A 163 -15.86 -1.97 -5.66
CA LEU A 163 -15.90 -0.56 -6.08
C LEU A 163 -16.93 -0.40 -7.23
N PRO A 164 -17.77 0.64 -7.20
CA PRO A 164 -18.72 0.91 -8.27
C PRO A 164 -18.04 1.00 -9.64
N GLY A 165 -18.62 0.33 -10.64
CA GLY A 165 -18.11 0.30 -12.00
C GLY A 165 -16.93 -0.67 -12.25
N ALA A 166 -16.49 -1.42 -11.23
CA ALA A 166 -15.44 -2.42 -11.41
C ALA A 166 -15.95 -3.64 -12.21
N VAL A 167 -15.12 -4.15 -13.13
CA VAL A 167 -15.29 -5.47 -13.75
C VAL A 167 -14.48 -6.51 -12.99
N ASN A 168 -15.01 -7.72 -12.81
CA ASN A 168 -14.28 -8.79 -12.12
C ASN A 168 -13.54 -9.71 -13.10
N ILE A 169 -12.21 -9.73 -13.00
CA ILE A 169 -11.33 -10.65 -13.72
C ILE A 169 -10.33 -11.21 -12.71
N PRO A 170 -10.61 -12.39 -12.11
CA PRO A 170 -9.72 -12.99 -11.12
C PRO A 170 -8.28 -13.09 -11.63
N VAL A 171 -7.31 -12.83 -10.74
CA VAL A 171 -5.88 -12.75 -11.13
C VAL A 171 -5.37 -14.01 -11.84
N ASP A 172 -5.90 -15.17 -11.48
CA ASP A 172 -5.52 -16.47 -12.05
C ASP A 172 -6.05 -16.66 -13.48
N GLU A 173 -7.15 -15.99 -13.83
CA GLU A 173 -7.77 -16.01 -15.17
C GLU A 173 -7.28 -14.86 -16.05
N LEU A 174 -6.70 -13.81 -15.45
CA LEU A 174 -6.36 -12.55 -16.12
C LEU A 174 -5.53 -12.73 -17.39
N ARG A 175 -4.57 -13.66 -17.38
CA ARG A 175 -3.71 -13.92 -18.56
C ARG A 175 -4.49 -14.45 -19.77
N GLN A 176 -5.55 -15.21 -19.53
CA GLN A 176 -6.39 -15.78 -20.59
C GLN A 176 -7.45 -14.78 -21.07
N ARG A 177 -7.81 -13.84 -20.19
CA ARG A 177 -8.90 -12.86 -20.39
C ARG A 177 -8.40 -11.45 -20.75
N LEU A 178 -7.13 -11.31 -21.19
CA LEU A 178 -6.54 -10.02 -21.57
C LEU A 178 -7.31 -9.30 -22.69
N GLY A 179 -7.98 -10.04 -23.57
CA GLY A 179 -8.78 -9.49 -24.67
C GLY A 179 -10.05 -8.75 -24.22
N GLU A 180 -10.47 -8.91 -22.96
CA GLU A 180 -11.60 -8.19 -22.38
C GLU A 180 -11.23 -6.77 -21.96
N LEU A 181 -9.93 -6.47 -21.83
CA LEU A 181 -9.46 -5.16 -21.41
C LEU A 181 -9.22 -4.25 -22.63
N PRO A 182 -9.76 -3.01 -22.62
CA PRO A 182 -9.54 -2.07 -23.71
C PRO A 182 -8.06 -1.69 -23.82
N GLN A 183 -7.57 -1.64 -25.06
CA GLN A 183 -6.23 -1.14 -25.37
C GLN A 183 -6.24 0.39 -25.43
N GLY A 184 -5.13 1.02 -25.02
CA GLY A 184 -4.93 2.46 -25.13
C GLY A 184 -5.58 3.31 -24.03
N SER A 185 -6.45 2.75 -23.19
CA SER A 185 -6.98 3.42 -21.99
C SER A 185 -6.28 2.93 -20.71
N PRO A 186 -6.21 3.76 -19.66
CA PRO A 186 -5.60 3.33 -18.40
C PRO A 186 -6.45 2.24 -17.74
N VAL A 187 -5.77 1.26 -17.14
CA VAL A 187 -6.38 0.19 -16.34
C VAL A 187 -6.03 0.42 -14.88
N TYR A 188 -7.03 0.39 -14.00
CA TYR A 188 -6.85 0.47 -12.56
C TYR A 188 -7.20 -0.90 -11.97
N VAL A 189 -6.25 -1.55 -11.34
CA VAL A 189 -6.47 -2.88 -10.73
C VAL A 189 -6.53 -2.78 -9.23
N TYR A 190 -7.34 -3.61 -8.60
CA TYR A 190 -7.28 -3.81 -7.15
C TYR A 190 -7.58 -5.24 -6.76
N CYS A 191 -7.14 -5.59 -5.56
CA CYS A 191 -7.62 -6.78 -4.89
C CYS A 191 -7.99 -6.44 -3.44
N GLN A 192 -8.04 -7.43 -2.54
CA GLN A 192 -8.41 -7.18 -1.16
C GLN A 192 -7.45 -6.23 -0.43
N VAL A 193 -6.13 -6.40 -0.61
CA VAL A 193 -5.09 -5.66 0.13
C VAL A 193 -3.93 -5.15 -0.73
N GLY A 194 -4.01 -5.30 -2.06
CA GLY A 194 -3.00 -4.85 -3.02
C GLY A 194 -2.02 -5.92 -3.54
N MET A 195 -1.87 -7.09 -2.88
CA MET A 195 -0.91 -8.13 -3.32
C MET A 195 -1.29 -8.77 -4.66
N ARG A 196 -2.49 -9.36 -4.77
CA ARG A 196 -2.97 -9.88 -6.07
C ARG A 196 -3.07 -8.78 -7.14
N GLY A 197 -3.35 -7.53 -6.72
CA GLY A 197 -3.30 -6.35 -7.58
C GLY A 197 -1.91 -6.10 -8.15
N TYR A 198 -0.84 -6.23 -7.36
CA TYR A 198 0.55 -6.20 -7.85
C TYR A 198 0.79 -7.23 -8.96
N LEU A 199 0.37 -8.49 -8.76
CA LEU A 199 0.54 -9.52 -9.77
C LEU A 199 -0.17 -9.16 -11.07
N ALA A 200 -1.41 -8.67 -10.98
CA ALA A 200 -2.17 -8.17 -12.12
C ALA A 200 -1.46 -7.00 -12.82
N THR A 201 -0.96 -6.03 -12.06
CA THR A 201 -0.16 -4.91 -12.59
C THR A 201 1.06 -5.42 -13.36
N ARG A 202 1.82 -6.38 -12.82
CA ARG A 202 2.99 -6.96 -13.51
C ARG A 202 2.61 -7.68 -14.79
N ILE A 203 1.52 -8.44 -14.78
CA ILE A 203 0.99 -9.13 -15.97
C ILE A 203 0.64 -8.10 -17.05
N LEU A 204 -0.09 -7.05 -16.69
CA LEU A 204 -0.59 -6.05 -17.62
C LEU A 204 0.54 -5.15 -18.16
N LEU A 205 1.49 -4.73 -17.32
CA LEU A 205 2.68 -4.00 -17.77
C LEU A 205 3.48 -4.77 -18.81
N GLN A 206 3.70 -6.08 -18.59
CA GLN A 206 4.41 -6.95 -19.55
C GLN A 206 3.66 -7.13 -20.88
N LYS A 207 2.38 -6.76 -20.92
CA LYS A 207 1.51 -6.81 -22.10
C LYS A 207 1.26 -5.42 -22.71
N GLY A 208 1.96 -4.39 -22.24
CA GLY A 208 1.92 -3.04 -22.80
C GLY A 208 0.75 -2.18 -22.33
N PHE A 209 -0.01 -2.62 -21.32
CA PHE A 209 -1.06 -1.79 -20.74
C PHE A 209 -0.48 -0.67 -19.88
N SER A 210 -1.11 0.51 -19.94
CA SER A 210 -0.97 1.54 -18.90
C SER A 210 -1.81 1.11 -17.70
N VAL A 211 -1.18 0.76 -16.59
CA VAL A 211 -1.87 0.18 -15.44
C VAL A 211 -1.38 0.75 -14.11
N HIS A 212 -2.30 0.97 -13.17
CA HIS A 212 -2.01 1.34 -11.79
C HIS A 212 -2.72 0.40 -10.81
N ASN A 213 -2.03 0.02 -9.74
CA ASN A 213 -2.62 -0.70 -8.62
C ASN A 213 -3.24 0.28 -7.63
N LEU A 214 -4.45 0.02 -7.15
CA LEU A 214 -5.04 0.77 -6.05
C LEU A 214 -4.35 0.39 -4.74
N SER A 215 -3.61 1.35 -4.20
CA SER A 215 -2.86 1.24 -2.95
C SER A 215 -3.79 0.83 -1.80
N GLY A 216 -3.43 -0.26 -1.11
CA GLY A 216 -4.23 -0.86 -0.03
C GLY A 216 -5.48 -1.64 -0.47
N GLY A 217 -5.87 -1.59 -1.75
CA GLY A 217 -6.99 -2.36 -2.31
C GLY A 217 -8.36 -2.06 -1.69
N TYR A 218 -9.28 -3.03 -1.81
CA TYR A 218 -10.66 -2.92 -1.35
C TYR A 218 -10.77 -2.62 0.14
N ARG A 219 -9.86 -3.16 0.96
CA ARG A 219 -9.84 -2.87 2.40
C ARG A 219 -9.64 -1.39 2.69
N SER A 220 -8.70 -0.73 2.02
CA SER A 220 -8.51 0.71 2.16
C SER A 220 -9.73 1.51 1.69
N TYR A 221 -10.42 1.05 0.64
CA TYR A 221 -11.67 1.67 0.20
C TYR A 221 -12.77 1.58 1.27
N THR A 222 -12.99 0.41 1.87
CA THR A 222 -14.00 0.26 2.93
C THR A 222 -13.68 1.07 4.19
N GLN A 223 -12.39 1.31 4.47
CA GLN A 223 -11.94 2.17 5.57
C GLN A 223 -12.01 3.67 5.23
N PHE A 224 -12.09 4.01 3.95
CA PHE A 224 -12.14 5.40 3.49
C PHE A 224 -13.58 5.94 3.44
N LEU A 225 -14.56 5.07 3.13
CA LEU A 225 -15.98 5.45 3.06
C LEU A 225 -16.80 5.10 4.31
N GLY A 226 -16.29 4.22 5.17
CA GLY A 226 -16.89 3.90 6.46
C GLY A 226 -16.36 4.80 7.56
#